data_AF-A0A502GPV0-F1
#
_entry.id   AF-A0A502GPV0-F1
#
_cell.length_a   1.000
_cell.length_b   1.000
_cell.length_c   1.000
_cell.angle_alpha   90.00
_cell.angle_beta   90.00
_cell.angle_gamma   90.00
#
_symmetry.space_group_name_H-M   'P 1'
#
loop_
_entity.id
_entity.type
_entity.pdbx_description
1 polymer ?
#
loop_
_entity_poly.entity_id
_entity_poly.type
_entity_poly.pdbx_seq_one_letter_code
_entity_poly.pdbx_strand_id
1 'polypeptide(L)'
;MALTLTSTNPNIDKPLKDIAKDNITTPAEFMIIRDTADKVLLDLANPATLEVVKSLQKEMDDVVESMQKVALVARKNKLTPEERQALMFGVEAQVAYLILGYKSSIERLNTFNHK
;
A
#
# COMPACT_ATOMS: atom_id res chain seq x y z
N MET A 1 -10.86 2.28 -14.17
CA MET A 1 -9.41 2.12 -14.00
C MET A 1 -9.19 1.10 -12.91
N ALA A 2 -8.16 0.26 -13.05
CA ALA A 2 -7.82 -0.78 -12.08
C ALA A 2 -6.30 -0.76 -11.88
N LEU A 3 -5.86 -0.65 -10.63
CA LEU A 3 -4.46 -0.78 -10.27
C LEU A 3 -4.15 -2.25 -10.02
N THR A 4 -3.10 -2.76 -10.65
CA THR A 4 -2.58 -4.10 -10.38
C THR A 4 -1.24 -3.97 -9.65
N LEU A 5 -1.14 -4.59 -8.49
CA LEU A 5 0.09 -4.66 -7.70
C LEU A 5 0.77 -6.00 -7.93
N THR A 6 2.07 -5.97 -8.21
CA THR A 6 2.93 -7.14 -8.26
C THR A 6 4.13 -6.91 -7.37
N SER A 7 4.69 -7.97 -6.81
CA SER A 7 5.87 -7.88 -5.95
C SER A 7 6.95 -8.84 -6.42
N THR A 8 8.21 -8.45 -6.25
CA THR A 8 9.34 -9.37 -6.44
C THR A 8 9.53 -10.32 -5.26
N ASN A 9 8.87 -10.06 -4.12
CA ASN A 9 8.86 -10.92 -2.95
C ASN A 9 7.73 -11.96 -3.07
N PRO A 10 8.02 -13.26 -3.21
CA PRO A 10 6.98 -14.29 -3.37
C PRO A 10 5.98 -14.38 -2.22
N ASN A 11 6.41 -14.04 -0.99
CA ASN A 11 5.56 -14.06 0.21
C ASN A 11 4.51 -12.94 0.20
N ILE A 12 4.70 -11.92 -0.62
CA ILE A 12 3.76 -10.80 -0.80
C ILE A 12 3.01 -10.96 -2.13
N ASP A 13 3.71 -11.35 -3.19
CA ASP A 13 3.16 -11.48 -4.54
C ASP A 13 2.04 -12.54 -4.64
N LYS A 14 2.20 -13.68 -3.94
CA LYS A 14 1.16 -14.71 -3.93
C LYS A 14 -0.14 -14.21 -3.28
N PRO A 15 -0.14 -13.68 -2.05
CA PRO A 15 -1.32 -13.04 -1.47
C PRO A 15 -1.94 -11.95 -2.34
N LEU A 16 -1.13 -11.08 -2.95
CA LEU A 16 -1.63 -10.02 -3.85
C LEU A 16 -2.36 -10.60 -5.06
N LYS A 17 -1.83 -11.66 -5.67
CA LYS A 17 -2.48 -12.36 -6.79
C LYS A 17 -3.77 -13.05 -6.38
N ASP A 18 -3.83 -13.60 -5.17
CA ASP A 18 -5.04 -14.24 -4.66
C ASP A 18 -6.16 -13.21 -4.42
N ILE A 19 -5.84 -12.06 -3.81
CA ILE A 19 -6.75 -10.92 -3.63
C ILE A 19 -7.22 -10.34 -4.98
N ALA A 20 -6.36 -10.36 -5.99
CA ALA A 20 -6.71 -9.81 -7.31
C ALA A 20 -7.73 -10.68 -8.08
N LYS A 21 -7.97 -11.94 -7.68
CA LYS A 21 -8.83 -12.87 -8.44
C LYS A 21 -10.32 -12.50 -8.37
N ASP A 22 -10.79 -11.98 -7.25
CA ASP A 22 -12.21 -11.68 -7.02
C ASP A 22 -12.53 -10.17 -7.09
N ASN A 23 -11.51 -9.33 -7.31
CA ASN A 23 -11.60 -7.87 -7.34
C ASN A 23 -12.22 -7.24 -6.07
N ILE A 24 -12.21 -7.97 -4.94
CA ILE A 24 -12.76 -7.50 -3.68
C ILE A 24 -11.70 -7.75 -2.60
N THR A 25 -11.13 -6.67 -2.07
CA THR A 25 -10.26 -6.80 -0.89
C THR A 25 -11.08 -6.76 0.39
N THR A 26 -11.03 -7.85 1.14
CA THR A 26 -11.66 -8.00 2.44
C THR A 26 -10.77 -7.45 3.58
N PRO A 27 -11.33 -7.11 4.74
CA PRO A 27 -10.54 -6.72 5.91
C PRO A 27 -9.52 -7.79 6.35
N ALA A 28 -9.87 -9.07 6.23
CA ALA A 28 -8.98 -10.18 6.57
C ALA A 28 -7.75 -10.21 5.65
N GLU A 29 -7.93 -9.93 4.37
CA GLU A 29 -6.82 -9.86 3.40
C GLU A 29 -5.91 -8.65 3.65
N PHE A 30 -6.47 -7.50 4.03
CA PHE A 30 -5.67 -6.36 4.50
C PHE A 30 -4.82 -6.74 5.71
N MET A 31 -5.41 -7.44 6.69
CA MET A 31 -4.68 -7.88 7.88
C MET A 31 -3.55 -8.85 7.54
N ILE A 32 -3.76 -9.79 6.62
CA ILE A 32 -2.71 -10.74 6.21
C ILE A 32 -1.47 -10.01 5.68
N ILE A 33 -1.65 -9.00 4.83
CA ILE A 33 -0.53 -8.23 4.28
C ILE A 33 0.18 -7.44 5.38
N ARG A 34 -0.57 -6.74 6.24
CA ARG A 34 -0.01 -5.95 7.34
C ARG A 34 0.76 -6.82 8.34
N ASP A 35 0.15 -7.90 8.80
CA ASP A 35 0.74 -8.81 9.80
C ASP A 35 1.98 -9.53 9.23
N THR A 36 2.04 -9.75 7.91
CA THR A 36 3.24 -10.26 7.24
C THR A 36 4.37 -9.24 7.27
N ALA A 37 4.07 -7.95 7.07
CA ALA A 37 5.06 -6.89 7.19
C ALA A 37 5.60 -6.79 8.62
N ASP A 38 4.71 -6.79 9.63
CA ASP A 38 5.10 -6.74 11.04
C ASP A 38 6.08 -7.86 11.41
N LYS A 39 5.78 -9.10 10.99
CA LYS A 39 6.63 -10.27 11.28
C LYS A 39 8.04 -10.13 10.71
N VAL A 40 8.17 -9.70 9.46
CA VAL A 40 9.48 -9.57 8.79
C VAL A 40 10.31 -8.44 9.41
N LEU A 41 9.65 -7.40 9.92
CA LEU A 41 10.33 -6.25 10.51
C LEU A 41 10.77 -6.50 11.96
N LEU A 42 10.32 -7.59 12.61
CA LEU A 42 10.87 -8.04 13.89
C LEU A 42 12.35 -8.48 13.79
N ASP A 43 12.80 -8.87 12.61
CA ASP A 43 14.18 -9.30 12.37
C ASP A 43 15.16 -8.13 12.22
N LEU A 44 14.68 -6.88 12.22
CA LEU A 44 15.52 -5.68 12.17
C LEU A 44 16.23 -5.44 13.51
N ALA A 45 17.50 -5.83 13.59
CA ALA A 45 18.32 -5.68 14.79
C ALA A 45 18.76 -4.23 15.11
N ASN A 46 18.77 -3.33 14.12
CA ASN A 46 19.20 -1.93 14.32
C ASN A 46 18.06 -1.06 14.89
N PRO A 47 18.17 -0.53 16.13
CA PRO A 47 17.07 0.18 16.78
C PRO A 47 16.62 1.46 16.06
N ALA A 48 17.56 2.25 15.53
CA ALA A 48 17.24 3.49 14.82
C ALA A 48 16.47 3.23 13.52
N THR A 49 16.84 2.17 12.79
CA THR A 49 16.12 1.74 11.58
C THR A 49 14.74 1.21 11.93
N LEU A 50 14.64 0.40 12.99
CA LEU A 50 13.37 -0.16 13.46
C LEU A 50 12.38 0.93 13.87
N GLU A 51 12.83 2.00 14.53
CA GLU A 51 11.98 3.14 14.90
C GLU A 51 11.40 3.85 13.67
N VAL A 52 12.23 4.15 12.67
CA VAL A 52 11.79 4.79 11.42
C VAL A 52 10.81 3.89 10.65
N VAL A 53 11.07 2.59 10.62
CA VAL A 53 10.18 1.60 10.01
C VAL A 53 8.81 1.58 10.70
N LYS A 54 8.76 1.57 12.04
CA LYS A 54 7.48 1.60 12.77
C LYS A 54 6.68 2.87 12.50
N SER A 55 7.36 4.01 12.37
CA SER A 55 6.72 5.26 11.95
C SER A 55 6.11 5.13 10.55
N LEU A 56 6.85 4.57 9.59
CA LEU A 56 6.33 4.30 8.25
C LEU A 56 5.12 3.34 8.28
N GLN A 57 5.15 2.28 9.09
CA GLN A 57 4.01 1.35 9.21
C GLN A 57 2.73 2.07 9.67
N LYS A 58 2.86 2.93 10.68
CA LYS A 58 1.74 3.75 11.16
C LYS A 58 1.22 4.71 10.08
N GLU A 59 2.12 5.39 9.36
CA GLU A 59 1.72 6.28 8.26
C GLU A 59 0.97 5.51 7.15
N MET A 60 1.40 4.27 6.86
CA MET A 60 0.70 3.41 5.90
C MET A 60 -0.70 3.01 6.37
N ASP A 61 -0.88 2.68 7.65
CA ASP A 61 -2.20 2.41 8.23
C ASP A 61 -3.11 3.64 8.11
N ASP A 62 -2.60 4.83 8.45
CA ASP A 62 -3.34 6.11 8.37
C ASP A 62 -3.75 6.44 6.92
N VAL A 63 -2.88 6.15 5.94
CA VAL A 63 -3.17 6.28 4.51
C VAL A 63 -4.30 5.34 4.08
N VAL A 64 -4.25 4.07 4.48
CA VAL A 64 -5.30 3.08 4.16
C VAL A 64 -6.64 3.49 4.77
N GLU A 65 -6.66 3.91 6.04
CA GLU A 65 -7.87 4.40 6.69
C GLU A 65 -8.43 5.63 5.98
N SER A 66 -7.57 6.55 5.56
CA SER A 66 -7.95 7.75 4.81
C SER A 66 -8.61 7.40 3.47
N MET A 67 -8.08 6.41 2.73
CA MET A 67 -8.70 5.92 1.50
C MET A 67 -10.09 5.32 1.76
N GLN A 68 -10.25 4.55 2.84
CA GLN A 68 -11.56 4.00 3.24
C GLN A 68 -12.56 5.11 3.57
N LYS A 69 -12.14 6.15 4.30
CA LYS A 69 -12.96 7.33 4.60
C LYS A 69 -13.40 8.05 3.33
N VAL A 70 -12.48 8.25 2.37
CA VAL A 70 -12.80 8.83 1.05
C VAL A 70 -13.88 8.01 0.35
N ALA A 71 -13.74 6.69 0.29
CA ALA A 71 -14.72 5.80 -0.33
C ALA A 71 -16.09 5.88 0.36
N LEU A 72 -16.13 5.91 1.70
CA LEU A 72 -17.36 6.04 2.48
C LEU A 72 -18.07 7.37 2.22
N VAL A 73 -17.34 8.48 2.22
CA VAL A 73 -17.89 9.82 1.97
C VAL A 73 -18.40 9.93 0.53
N ALA A 74 -17.65 9.44 -0.45
CA ALA A 74 -18.05 9.43 -1.85
C ALA A 74 -19.37 8.65 -2.08
N ARG A 75 -19.51 7.49 -1.41
CA ARG A 75 -20.76 6.69 -1.46
C ARG A 75 -21.95 7.43 -0.85
N LYS A 76 -21.75 8.12 0.28
CA LYS A 76 -22.81 8.89 0.95
C LYS A 76 -23.31 10.07 0.11
N ASN A 77 -22.41 10.77 -0.57
CA ASN A 77 -22.73 11.99 -1.31
C ASN A 77 -23.25 11.79 -2.73
N LYS A 78 -23.35 10.54 -3.22
CA LYS A 78 -23.90 10.20 -4.56
C LYS A 78 -23.27 11.04 -5.69
N LEU A 79 -21.94 11.06 -5.76
CA LEU A 79 -21.18 11.81 -6.76
C LEU A 79 -21.66 11.56 -8.20
N THR A 80 -21.64 12.60 -9.03
CA THR A 80 -21.88 12.49 -10.47
C THR A 80 -20.82 11.60 -11.14
N PRO A 81 -21.06 11.10 -12.37
CA PRO A 81 -20.04 10.35 -13.11
C PRO A 81 -18.71 11.10 -13.26
N GLU A 82 -18.76 12.40 -13.53
CA GLU A 82 -17.58 13.26 -13.73
C GLU A 82 -16.81 13.45 -12.42
N GLU A 83 -17.52 13.74 -11.32
CA GLU A 83 -16.93 13.86 -9.98
C GLU A 83 -16.29 12.55 -9.53
N ARG A 84 -16.94 11.42 -9.83
CA ARG A 84 -16.40 10.09 -9.52
C ARG A 84 -15.12 9.83 -10.30
N GLN A 85 -15.07 10.20 -11.58
CA GLN A 85 -13.88 10.03 -12.41
C GLN A 85 -12.73 10.89 -11.91
N ALA A 86 -13.00 12.16 -11.56
CA ALA A 86 -12.01 13.05 -10.97
C ALA A 86 -11.47 12.53 -9.64
N LEU A 87 -12.36 12.02 -8.76
CA LEU A 87 -11.98 11.41 -7.50
C LEU A 87 -11.07 10.18 -7.70
N MET A 88 -11.47 9.26 -8.60
CA MET A 88 -10.70 8.06 -8.88
C MET A 88 -9.30 8.42 -9.39
N PHE A 89 -9.21 9.34 -10.35
CA PHE A 89 -7.93 9.80 -10.87
C PHE A 89 -7.05 10.44 -9.79
N GLY A 90 -7.63 11.30 -8.95
CA GLY A 90 -6.90 11.97 -7.88
C GLY A 90 -6.32 10.99 -6.86
N VAL A 91 -7.11 10.00 -6.43
CA VAL A 91 -6.65 8.95 -5.49
C VAL A 91 -5.58 8.08 -6.14
N GLU A 92 -5.75 7.71 -7.41
CA GLU A 92 -4.77 6.92 -8.16
C GLU A 92 -3.42 7.64 -8.31
N ALA A 93 -3.43 8.96 -8.54
CA ALA A 93 -2.22 9.77 -8.58
C ALA A 93 -1.48 9.78 -7.23
N GLN A 94 -2.20 9.79 -6.09
CA GLN A 94 -1.57 9.69 -4.76
C GLN A 94 -0.93 8.32 -4.55
N VAL A 95 -1.59 7.24 -4.96
CA VAL A 95 -1.01 5.89 -4.91
C VAL A 95 0.23 5.79 -5.78
N ALA A 96 0.21 6.35 -6.99
CA ALA A 96 1.37 6.41 -7.87
C ALA A 96 2.54 7.17 -7.23
N TYR A 97 2.26 8.28 -6.54
CA TYR A 97 3.28 9.04 -5.81
C TYR A 97 3.94 8.21 -4.69
N LEU A 98 3.15 7.44 -3.91
CA LEU A 98 3.68 6.51 -2.91
C LEU A 98 4.60 5.45 -3.54
N ILE A 99 4.20 4.87 -4.68
CA ILE A 99 5.01 3.89 -5.41
C ILE A 99 6.33 4.52 -5.89
N LEU A 100 6.30 5.75 -6.41
CA LEU A 100 7.51 6.47 -6.81
C LEU A 100 8.45 6.75 -5.61
N GLY A 101 7.89 7.03 -4.43
CA GLY A 101 8.65 7.10 -3.18
C GLY A 101 9.37 5.79 -2.86
N TYR A 102 8.68 4.65 -2.97
CA TYR A 102 9.30 3.34 -2.81
C TYR A 102 10.42 3.08 -3.82
N LYS A 103 10.16 3.33 -5.12
CA LYS A 103 11.14 3.10 -6.19
C LYS A 103 12.39 3.96 -6.03
N SER A 104 12.21 5.22 -5.66
CA SER A 104 13.32 6.14 -5.47
C SER A 104 14.05 5.88 -4.15
N SER A 105 13.41 5.50 -3.05
CA SER A 105 14.14 5.43 -1.77
C SER A 105 14.52 4.00 -1.38
N ILE A 106 13.57 3.06 -1.47
CA ILE A 106 13.72 1.70 -0.95
C ILE A 106 14.31 0.77 -2.00
N GLU A 107 13.78 0.77 -3.22
CA GLU A 107 14.28 -0.13 -4.29
C GLU A 107 15.76 0.12 -4.59
N ARG A 108 16.22 1.38 -4.47
CA ARG A 108 17.63 1.74 -4.64
C ARG A 108 18.55 1.07 -3.61
N LEU A 109 18.08 0.68 -2.43
CA LEU A 109 18.89 -0.03 -1.43
C LEU A 109 19.49 -1.32 -1.99
N ASN A 110 18.78 -2.01 -2.90
CA ASN A 110 19.27 -3.22 -3.56
C ASN A 110 20.47 -2.96 -4.50
N THR A 111 20.68 -1.72 -4.92
CA THR A 111 21.79 -1.35 -5.82
C THR A 111 23.07 -0.94 -5.08
N PHE A 112 23.01 -0.69 -3.76
CA PHE A 112 24.18 -0.26 -2.98
C PHE A 112 25.19 -1.40 -2.69
N ASN A 113 24.78 -2.66 -2.79
CA ASN A 113 25.65 -3.83 -2.57
C ASN A 113 26.41 -4.31 -3.82
N HIS A 114 26.40 -3.54 -4.91
CA HIS A 114 27.13 -3.86 -6.15
C HIS A 114 28.42 -3.03 -6.34
N LYS A 115 29.06 -2.58 -5.26
CA LYS A 115 30.40 -1.97 -5.28
C LYS A 115 31.36 -2.70 -4.37
#